data_AF-A0A850SZ05-F1
#
_entry.id   AF-A0A850SZ05-F1
#
_cell.length_a   1.000
_cell.length_b   1.000
_cell.length_c   1.000
_cell.angle_alpha   90.00
_cell.angle_beta   90.00
_cell.angle_gamma   90.00
#
_symmetry.space_group_name_H-M   'P 1'
#
loop_
_entity.id
_entity.type
_entity.pdbx_description
1 polymer ?
#
loop_
_entity_poly.entity_id
_entity_poly.type
_entity_poly.pdbx_seq_one_letter_code
_entity_poly.pdbx_strand_id
1 'polypeptide(L)'
;MFANTYPYNGVVYPITDMALTCKVKDLSLITPMDDVAGFRFIPIHDLDTDMFGMASARKVLEKYKKTYSETFKSHQYGKGHY
;
A
#
# COMPACT_ATOMS: atom_id res chain seq x y z
N MET A 1 4.63 8.65 -7.36
CA MET A 1 4.89 7.81 -8.53
C MET A 1 6.12 6.99 -8.24
N PHE A 2 6.11 5.70 -8.59
CA PHE A 2 7.17 4.74 -8.28
C PHE A 2 7.52 3.98 -9.55
N ALA A 3 8.79 4.01 -9.96
CA ALA A 3 9.24 3.27 -11.12
C ALA A 3 9.20 1.76 -10.85
N ASN A 4 8.79 0.99 -11.86
CA ASN A 4 8.78 -0.46 -11.88
C ASN A 4 9.10 -0.98 -13.30
N THR A 5 9.28 -2.29 -13.45
CA THR A 5 9.48 -2.92 -14.74
C THR A 5 8.47 -4.04 -14.94
N TYR A 6 8.00 -4.19 -16.19
CA TYR A 6 7.08 -5.25 -16.58
C TYR A 6 7.71 -6.10 -17.69
N PRO A 7 8.20 -7.32 -17.38
CA PRO A 7 8.71 -8.23 -18.39
C PRO A 7 7.54 -8.87 -19.15
N TYR A 8 7.48 -8.67 -20.46
CA TYR A 8 6.46 -9.25 -21.32
C TYR A 8 7.04 -9.62 -22.68
N ASN A 9 6.87 -10.89 -23.08
CA ASN A 9 7.31 -11.42 -24.36
C ASN A 9 8.78 -11.10 -24.71
N GLY A 10 9.69 -11.29 -23.75
CA GLY A 10 11.12 -11.04 -23.92
C GLY A 10 11.54 -9.56 -23.90
N VAL A 11 10.60 -8.64 -23.75
CA VAL A 11 10.84 -7.20 -23.64
C VAL A 11 10.59 -6.74 -22.21
N VAL A 12 11.47 -5.87 -21.69
CA VAL A 12 11.30 -5.27 -20.35
C VAL A 12 10.79 -3.85 -20.53
N TYR A 13 9.53 -3.63 -20.18
CA TYR A 13 8.89 -2.31 -20.28
C TYR A 13 9.12 -1.50 -18.99
N PRO A 14 9.63 -0.26 -19.08
CA PRO A 14 9.61 0.64 -17.95
C PRO A 14 8.18 1.11 -17.71
N ILE A 15 7.70 1.00 -16.48
CA ILE A 15 6.36 1.42 -16.07
C ILE A 15 6.43 2.32 -14.83
N THR A 16 5.34 3.04 -14.59
CA THR A 16 5.19 3.91 -13.42
C THR A 16 3.93 3.55 -12.67
N ASP A 17 4.10 3.21 -11.41
CA ASP A 17 2.99 2.86 -10.52
C ASP A 17 2.57 4.07 -9.68
N MET A 18 1.26 4.19 -9.48
CA MET A 18 0.62 5.20 -8.65
C MET A 18 -0.18 4.52 -7.55
N ALA A 19 -0.10 5.07 -6.34
CA ALA A 19 -0.85 4.61 -5.19
C ALA A 19 -1.66 5.75 -4.60
N LEU A 20 -2.89 5.44 -4.18
CA LEU A 20 -3.88 6.39 -3.68
C LEU A 20 -4.40 5.88 -2.34
N THR A 21 -4.64 6.81 -1.40
CA THR A 21 -5.41 6.51 -0.19
C THR A 21 -6.87 6.87 -0.45
N CYS A 22 -7.79 6.03 0.01
CA CYS A 22 -9.21 6.29 -0.12
C CYS A 22 -9.97 5.87 1.15
N LYS A 23 -11.16 6.43 1.32
CA LYS A 23 -12.14 6.00 2.31
C LYS A 23 -13.31 5.40 1.55
N VAL A 24 -13.60 4.13 1.80
CA VAL A 24 -14.74 3.42 1.20
C VAL A 24 -15.97 3.57 2.08
N LYS A 25 -17.17 3.50 1.47
CA LYS A 25 -18.45 3.53 2.20
C LYS A 25 -18.65 2.28 3.04
N ASP A 26 -18.42 1.12 2.43
CA ASP A 26 -18.50 -0.21 3.04
C ASP A 26 -17.65 -1.21 2.22
N LEU A 27 -17.55 -2.44 2.71
CA LEU A 27 -16.79 -3.53 2.11
C LEU A 27 -17.68 -4.62 1.50
N SER A 28 -18.99 -4.39 1.35
CA SER A 28 -19.93 -5.44 0.94
C SER A 28 -19.70 -6.01 -0.45
N LEU A 29 -19.02 -5.25 -1.31
CA LEU A 29 -18.75 -5.60 -2.71
C LEU A 29 -17.33 -6.13 -2.95
N ILE A 30 -16.50 -6.29 -1.91
CA ILE A 30 -15.15 -6.80 -2.10
C ILE A 30 -15.19 -8.27 -2.51
N THR A 31 -14.74 -8.55 -3.73
CA THR A 31 -14.78 -9.90 -4.30
C THR A 31 -13.50 -10.14 -5.09
N PRO A 32 -12.78 -11.25 -4.87
CA PRO A 32 -11.64 -11.61 -5.71
C PRO A 32 -12.08 -11.85 -7.16
N MET A 33 -11.24 -11.45 -8.12
CA MET A 33 -11.43 -11.68 -9.55
C MET A 33 -10.47 -12.77 -10.05
N ASP A 34 -10.38 -12.97 -11.36
CA ASP A 34 -9.57 -13.98 -12.04
C ASP A 34 -8.10 -14.05 -11.57
N ASP A 35 -7.41 -12.91 -11.41
CA ASP A 35 -5.99 -12.88 -11.05
C ASP A 35 -5.73 -12.74 -9.53
N VAL A 36 -6.76 -12.92 -8.69
CA VAL A 36 -6.66 -12.70 -7.22
C VAL A 36 -7.28 -13.87 -6.45
N ALA A 37 -6.47 -14.53 -5.63
CA ALA A 37 -6.94 -15.64 -4.79
C ALA A 37 -7.82 -15.22 -3.60
N GLY A 38 -7.64 -13.99 -3.10
CA GLY A 38 -8.33 -13.51 -1.91
C GLY A 38 -7.84 -12.13 -1.46
N PHE A 39 -8.40 -11.62 -0.37
CA PHE A 39 -7.93 -10.40 0.28
C PHE A 39 -7.89 -10.57 1.80
N ARG A 40 -7.09 -9.74 2.46
CA ARG A 40 -7.03 -9.65 3.92
C ARG A 40 -6.70 -8.23 4.35
N PHE A 41 -7.10 -7.88 5.57
CA PHE A 41 -6.65 -6.66 6.22
C PHE A 41 -5.40 -6.94 7.04
N ILE A 42 -4.43 -6.04 6.97
CA ILE A 42 -3.16 -6.15 7.69
C ILE A 42 -3.04 -4.92 8.59
N PRO A 43 -2.96 -5.08 9.92
CA PRO A 43 -2.63 -3.99 10.81
C PRO A 43 -1.29 -3.35 10.42
N ILE A 44 -1.16 -2.03 10.53
CA ILE A 44 0.06 -1.33 10.06
C ILE A 44 1.32 -1.77 10.78
N HIS A 45 1.22 -2.19 12.04
CA HIS A 45 2.36 -2.72 12.79
C HIS A 45 2.81 -4.11 12.30
N ASP A 46 1.89 -4.90 11.73
CA ASP A 46 2.14 -6.23 11.16
C ASP A 46 2.47 -6.18 9.66
N LEU A 47 2.44 -5.00 9.03
CA LEU A 47 2.67 -4.85 7.61
C LEU A 47 4.16 -5.07 7.29
N ASP A 48 4.50 -6.28 6.88
CA ASP A 48 5.78 -6.64 6.30
C ASP A 48 5.79 -6.35 4.79
N THR A 49 6.66 -5.44 4.36
CA THR A 49 6.76 -5.03 2.96
C THR A 49 7.48 -6.06 2.10
N ASP A 50 8.30 -6.94 2.66
CA ASP A 50 9.06 -7.93 1.89
C ASP A 50 8.19 -9.07 1.36
N MET A 51 6.96 -9.20 1.89
CA MET A 51 5.94 -10.11 1.40
C MET A 51 5.37 -9.74 0.02
N PHE A 52 5.73 -8.58 -0.53
CA PHE A 52 5.21 -8.07 -1.81
C PHE A 52 6.24 -8.25 -2.92
N GLY A 53 5.88 -8.95 -4.00
CA GLY A 53 6.82 -9.28 -5.08
C GLY A 53 7.30 -8.08 -5.90
N MET A 54 6.46 -7.06 -6.08
CA MET A 54 6.78 -5.88 -6.90
C MET A 54 7.58 -4.83 -6.11
N ALA A 55 8.69 -4.35 -6.68
CA ALA A 55 9.57 -3.38 -6.04
C ALA A 55 8.88 -2.02 -5.79
N SER A 56 8.04 -1.57 -6.71
CA SER A 56 7.23 -0.36 -6.52
C SER A 56 6.22 -0.50 -5.39
N ALA A 57 5.53 -1.64 -5.29
CA ALA A 57 4.58 -1.91 -4.21
C ALA A 57 5.26 -1.87 -2.84
N ARG A 58 6.46 -2.45 -2.70
CA ARG A 58 7.27 -2.34 -1.48
C ARG A 58 7.54 -0.87 -1.10
N LYS A 59 8.06 -0.08 -2.04
CA LYS A 59 8.35 1.36 -1.84
C LYS A 59 7.11 2.18 -1.50
N VAL A 60 5.97 1.87 -2.10
CA VAL A 60 4.67 2.50 -1.78
C VAL A 60 4.33 2.25 -0.31
N LEU A 61 4.40 1.00 0.12
CA LEU A 61 4.02 0.58 1.47
C LEU A 61 5.01 1.09 2.52
N GLU A 62 6.31 1.09 2.24
CA GLU A 62 7.34 1.71 3.08
C GLU A 62 7.05 3.20 3.32
N LYS A 63 6.78 3.94 2.23
CA LYS A 63 6.40 5.35 2.31
C LYS A 63 5.12 5.53 3.13
N TYR A 64 4.12 4.68 2.90
CA TYR A 64 2.86 4.72 3.63
C TYR A 64 3.05 4.47 5.14
N LYS A 65 3.83 3.46 5.54
CA LYS A 65 4.16 3.18 6.96
C LYS A 65 4.83 4.38 7.64
N LYS A 66 5.77 5.03 6.94
CA LYS A 66 6.44 6.23 7.44
C LYS A 66 5.46 7.38 7.68
N THR A 67 4.65 7.72 6.67
CA THR A 67 3.66 8.80 6.76
C THR A 67 2.58 8.51 7.82
N TYR A 68 2.15 7.26 7.95
CA TYR A 68 1.21 6.85 8.99
C TYR A 68 1.80 7.07 10.40
N SER A 69 3.06 6.68 10.62
CA SER A 69 3.74 6.83 11.90
C SER A 69 3.92 8.30 12.29
N GLU A 70 4.24 9.17 11.33
CA GLU A 70 4.35 10.61 11.53
C GLU A 70 2.99 11.23 11.89
N THR A 71 1.94 10.83 11.18
CA THR A 71 0.56 11.28 11.44
C THR A 71 0.05 10.79 12.80
N PHE A 72 0.36 9.55 13.19
CA PHE A 72 -0.04 9.01 14.50
C PHE A 72 0.64 9.76 15.65
N LYS A 73 1.94 10.07 15.52
CA LYS A 73 2.68 10.87 16.52
C LYS A 73 2.10 12.27 16.68
N SER A 74 1.73 12.94 15.59
CA SER A 74 1.11 14.27 15.67
C SER A 74 -0.28 14.24 16.31
N HIS A 75 -1.08 13.19 16.07
CA HIS A 75 -2.38 13.01 16.72
C HIS A 75 -2.29 12.70 18.22
N GLN A 76 -1.26 11.98 18.67
CA GLN A 76 -1.00 11.75 20.09
C GLN A 76 -0.57 13.05 20.80
N TYR A 77 0.31 13.84 20.18
CA TYR A 77 0.80 15.10 20.76
C TYR A 77 -0.23 16.23 20.76
N GLY A 78 -1.21 16.20 19.85
CA GLY A 78 -2.30 17.19 19.77
C GLY A 78 -3.49 16.94 20.71
N LYS A 79 -3.54 15.79 21.41
CA LYS A 79 -4.64 15.45 22.34
C LYS A 79 -4.29 15.61 23.83
N GLY A 80 -3.11 16.15 24.16
CA GLY A 80 -2.60 16.28 25.53
C GLY A 80 -2.81 17.65 26.22
N HIS A 81 -3.61 18.55 25.64
CA HIS A 81 -3.82 19.89 26.21
C HIS A 81 -5.31 20.27 26.22
N TYR A 82 -6.08 19.71 27.14
CA TYR A 82 -7.30 20.30 27.71
C TYR A 82 -7.50 19.78 29.13
#